data_AF-T1AF35-F1
#
_entry.id   AF-T1AF35-F1
#
_cell.length_a   1.000
_cell.length_b   1.000
_cell.length_c   1.000
_cell.angle_alpha   90.00
_cell.angle_beta   90.00
_cell.angle_gamma   90.00
#
_symmetry.space_group_name_H-M   'P 1'
#
loop_
_entity.id
_entity.type
_entity.pdbx_description
1 polymer ?
#
loop_
_entity_poly.entity_id
_entity_poly.type
_entity_poly.pdbx_seq_one_letter_code
_entity_poly.pdbx_strand_id
1 'polypeptide(L)'
;TTSKPVQRSRFNAYTGGGQHIPAPYCYRCPYKLEYPSCDLYCAKILKELYFETSIPPDDVAAFIAEPVLGEGGVHVPPKGWHAAIKSILDEHGILFIDDEVQSGIGRTGHWFAIEHHGIVPDIVTTAKALGSGLPIGAIIFRGDLDYTKSGAHSN
;
A
#
# COMPACT_ATOMS: atom_id res chain seq x y z
N THR A 1 3.91 8.99 1.61
CA THR A 1 2.65 9.13 2.35
C THR A 1 2.13 10.56 2.25
N THR A 2 0.81 10.75 2.19
CA THR A 2 0.11 12.06 2.16
C THR A 2 -0.56 12.38 3.50
N SER A 3 -0.16 11.71 4.58
CA SER A 3 -0.82 11.80 5.88
C SER A 3 -0.74 13.19 6.53
N LYS A 4 0.40 13.89 6.42
CA LYS A 4 0.60 15.20 7.07
C LYS A 4 1.26 16.21 6.14
N PRO A 5 0.79 17.47 6.06
CA PRO A 5 1.39 18.51 5.22
C PRO A 5 2.87 18.78 5.53
N VAL A 6 3.29 18.59 6.79
CA VAL A 6 4.68 18.81 7.24
C VAL A 6 5.69 17.95 6.46
N GLN A 7 5.30 16.76 6.00
CA GLN A 7 6.17 15.86 5.25
C GLN A 7 6.45 16.36 3.82
N ARG A 8 5.66 17.32 3.33
CA ARG A 8 5.78 17.89 1.97
C ARG A 8 6.20 19.37 2.00
N SER A 9 5.92 20.05 3.11
CA SER A 9 6.23 21.46 3.28
C SER A 9 7.70 21.73 2.98
N ARG A 10 7.97 22.64 2.02
CA ARG A 10 9.31 23.07 1.59
C ARG A 10 10.14 22.05 0.79
N PHE A 11 9.55 20.92 0.40
CA PHE A 11 10.19 19.90 -0.45
C PHE A 11 9.57 19.84 -1.86
N ASN A 12 9.10 20.98 -2.40
CA ASN A 12 8.32 21.07 -3.64
C ASN A 12 9.12 20.79 -4.93
N ALA A 13 9.43 19.52 -5.14
CA ALA A 13 9.39 18.80 -6.41
C ALA A 13 9.48 17.32 -6.03
N TYR A 14 8.33 16.62 -5.96
CA TYR A 14 8.41 15.16 -5.93
C TYR A 14 9.19 14.74 -7.18
N THR A 15 10.16 13.84 -7.02
CA THR A 15 10.69 13.08 -8.16
C THR A 15 9.48 12.52 -8.91
N GLY A 16 9.38 12.83 -10.21
CA GLY A 16 8.22 12.47 -11.03
C GLY A 16 7.88 10.98 -10.91
N GLY A 17 6.58 10.65 -10.97
CA GLY A 17 6.10 9.27 -11.03
C GLY A 17 5.14 8.84 -9.91
N GLY A 18 5.09 9.54 -8.78
CA GLY A 18 4.21 9.19 -7.66
C GLY A 18 2.81 9.80 -7.74
N GLN A 19 1.79 8.99 -8.03
CA GLN A 19 0.38 9.37 -7.92
C GLN A 19 -0.19 9.00 -6.55
N HIS A 20 -1.23 9.71 -6.10
CA HIS A 20 -1.87 9.45 -4.80
C HIS A 20 -3.39 9.40 -4.96
N ILE A 21 -4.01 8.38 -4.38
CA ILE A 21 -5.46 8.31 -4.18
C ILE A 21 -5.81 8.60 -2.70
N PRO A 22 -7.03 9.07 -2.39
CA PRO A 22 -7.45 9.32 -1.02
C PRO A 22 -7.40 8.09 -0.12
N ALA A 23 -7.01 8.27 1.14
CA ALA A 23 -6.95 7.17 2.11
C ALA A 23 -8.35 6.60 2.42
N PRO A 24 -8.48 5.29 2.65
CA PRO A 24 -9.75 4.63 2.93
C PRO A 24 -10.21 4.83 4.38
N TYR A 25 -10.59 6.06 4.73
CA TYR A 25 -10.94 6.43 6.11
C TYR A 25 -12.44 6.73 6.28
N CYS A 26 -13.22 5.77 6.77
CA CYS A 26 -14.68 5.89 6.86
C CYS A 26 -15.15 7.07 7.73
N TYR A 27 -14.52 7.34 8.87
CA TYR A 27 -14.94 8.41 9.79
C TYR A 27 -14.84 9.82 9.16
N ARG A 28 -13.89 10.03 8.24
CA ARG A 28 -13.78 11.26 7.44
C ARG A 28 -13.70 10.90 5.96
N CYS A 29 -14.70 10.16 5.48
CA CYS A 29 -14.74 9.66 4.12
C CYS A 29 -14.61 10.83 3.11
N PRO A 30 -13.58 10.83 2.25
CA PRO A 30 -13.37 11.92 1.28
C PRO A 30 -14.52 12.01 0.27
N TYR A 31 -15.23 10.90 0.04
CA TYR A 31 -16.39 10.82 -0.84
C TYR A 31 -17.73 11.06 -0.13
N LYS A 32 -17.72 11.29 1.19
CA LYS A 32 -18.92 11.50 2.02
C LYS A 32 -19.95 10.36 1.91
N LEU A 33 -19.45 9.13 1.77
CA LEU A 33 -20.25 7.90 1.73
C LEU A 33 -20.09 7.11 3.04
N GLU A 34 -21.00 6.15 3.26
CA GLU A 34 -21.05 5.32 4.48
C GLU A 34 -20.79 3.84 4.15
N TYR A 35 -19.98 3.16 4.95
CA TYR A 35 -19.76 1.71 4.83
C TYR A 35 -20.79 0.94 5.67
N PRO A 36 -21.40 -0.16 5.18
CA PRO A 36 -21.05 -0.89 3.96
C PRO A 36 -21.81 -0.47 2.69
N SER A 37 -22.76 0.48 2.76
CA SER A 37 -23.62 0.83 1.62
C SER A 37 -22.88 1.47 0.45
N CYS A 38 -21.70 2.05 0.68
CA CYS A 38 -20.82 2.59 -0.35
C CYS A 38 -20.12 1.52 -1.20
N ASP A 39 -20.28 0.24 -0.85
CA ASP A 39 -19.73 -0.91 -1.58
C ASP A 39 -18.25 -0.74 -1.96
N LEU A 40 -17.47 -0.26 -0.98
CA LEU A 40 -16.03 0.00 -1.10
C LEU A 40 -15.66 0.92 -2.28
N TYR A 41 -16.49 1.93 -2.59
CA TYR A 41 -16.20 2.92 -3.64
C TYR A 41 -14.78 3.52 -3.52
N CYS A 42 -14.26 3.70 -2.31
CA CYS A 42 -12.90 4.18 -2.08
C CYS A 42 -11.77 3.25 -2.59
N ALA A 43 -12.04 1.97 -2.84
CA ALA A 43 -11.15 1.08 -3.59
C ALA A 43 -11.46 1.15 -5.09
N LYS A 44 -12.74 1.01 -5.45
CA LYS A 44 -13.18 0.90 -6.85
C LYS A 44 -12.88 2.11 -7.71
N ILE A 45 -12.86 3.31 -7.10
CA ILE A 45 -12.52 4.56 -7.78
C ILE A 45 -11.14 4.52 -8.46
N LEU A 46 -10.21 3.69 -7.97
CA LEU A 46 -8.93 3.46 -8.64
C LEU A 46 -9.14 3.04 -10.10
N LYS A 47 -10.00 2.05 -10.31
CA LYS A 47 -10.35 1.56 -11.64
C LYS A 47 -11.38 2.47 -12.33
N GLU A 48 -12.45 2.84 -11.64
CA GLU A 48 -13.60 3.54 -12.23
C GLU A 48 -13.31 4.99 -12.67
N LEU A 49 -12.29 5.63 -12.09
CA LEU A 49 -11.97 7.03 -12.38
C LEU A 49 -10.48 7.24 -12.66
N TYR A 50 -9.60 6.80 -11.77
CA TYR A 50 -8.18 7.16 -11.88
C TYR A 50 -7.53 6.51 -13.11
N PHE A 51 -7.76 5.21 -13.33
CA PHE A 51 -7.26 4.50 -14.51
C PHE A 51 -7.87 4.99 -15.83
N GLU A 52 -9.14 5.41 -15.81
CA GLU A 52 -9.82 5.94 -16.99
C GLU A 52 -9.44 7.38 -17.35
N THR A 53 -8.77 8.12 -16.46
CA THR A 53 -8.55 9.57 -16.65
C THR A 53 -7.11 10.03 -16.60
N SER A 54 -6.36 9.64 -15.57
CA SER A 54 -5.11 10.33 -15.21
C SER A 54 -3.95 9.39 -14.90
N ILE A 55 -4.23 8.10 -14.74
CA ILE A 55 -3.24 7.08 -14.38
C ILE A 55 -3.42 5.87 -15.31
N PRO A 56 -2.99 5.93 -16.58
CA PRO A 56 -3.08 4.77 -17.47
C PRO A 56 -2.48 3.53 -16.78
N PRO A 57 -3.22 2.42 -16.62
CA PRO A 57 -2.78 1.30 -15.80
C PRO A 57 -1.49 0.66 -16.34
N ASP A 58 -1.28 0.66 -17.66
CA ASP A 58 -0.07 0.15 -18.31
C ASP A 58 1.20 0.95 -17.96
N ASP A 59 1.06 2.19 -17.49
CA ASP A 59 2.16 3.03 -17.03
C ASP A 59 2.45 2.87 -15.51
N VAL A 60 1.66 2.04 -14.80
CA VAL A 60 1.78 1.86 -13.35
C VAL A 60 2.60 0.63 -13.02
N ALA A 61 3.78 0.83 -12.44
CA ALA A 61 4.63 -0.28 -12.00
C ALA A 61 4.11 -0.97 -10.71
N ALA A 62 3.66 -0.17 -9.74
CA ALA A 62 3.26 -0.68 -8.44
C ALA A 62 2.29 0.25 -7.70
N PHE A 63 1.54 -0.33 -6.77
CA PHE A 63 0.71 0.36 -5.78
C PHE A 63 1.26 0.05 -4.39
N ILE A 64 1.42 1.08 -3.54
CA ILE A 64 1.93 0.94 -2.18
C ILE A 64 0.87 1.36 -1.15
N ALA A 65 0.64 0.53 -0.13
CA ALA A 65 -0.21 0.88 0.99
C ALA A 65 0.25 0.22 2.30
N GLU A 66 -0.03 0.90 3.42
CA GLU A 66 0.06 0.32 4.76
C GLU A 66 -1.24 -0.48 5.04
N PRO A 67 -1.20 -1.68 5.66
CA PRO A 67 -2.40 -2.41 6.08
C PRO A 67 -3.28 -1.60 7.02
N VAL A 68 -2.61 -0.92 7.95
CA VAL A 68 -3.16 0.09 8.85
C VAL A 68 -2.30 1.34 8.68
N LEU A 69 -2.90 2.44 8.21
CA LEU A 69 -2.18 3.69 7.97
C LEU A 69 -1.73 4.29 9.31
N GLY A 70 -0.48 4.10 9.70
CA GLY A 70 -0.02 4.43 11.05
C GLY A 70 0.11 5.93 11.27
N GLU A 71 0.98 6.58 10.50
CA GLU A 71 1.27 8.02 10.67
C GLU A 71 0.13 8.93 10.18
N GLY A 72 -0.82 8.36 9.42
CA GLY A 72 -2.10 8.99 9.10
C GLY A 72 -2.96 9.32 10.33
N GLY A 73 -2.72 8.62 11.44
CA GLY A 73 -3.57 8.67 12.63
C GLY A 73 -4.25 7.32 12.88
N VAL A 74 -3.53 6.22 12.63
CA VAL A 74 -3.96 4.84 12.87
C VAL A 74 -5.31 4.55 12.19
N HIS A 75 -5.32 4.65 10.85
CA HIS A 75 -6.54 4.42 10.08
C HIS A 75 -6.62 2.96 9.64
N VAL A 76 -7.58 2.25 10.22
CA VAL A 76 -7.93 0.90 9.78
C VAL A 76 -8.87 1.02 8.57
N PRO A 77 -8.51 0.45 7.40
CA PRO A 77 -9.38 0.48 6.23
C PRO A 77 -10.66 -0.34 6.47
N PRO A 78 -11.76 -0.06 5.75
CA PRO A 78 -12.94 -0.89 5.80
C PRO A 78 -12.63 -2.32 5.36
N LYS A 79 -13.33 -3.29 5.94
CA LYS A 79 -13.15 -4.72 5.63
C LYS A 79 -13.31 -4.95 4.13
N GLY A 80 -12.37 -5.69 3.54
CA GLY A 80 -12.35 -6.02 2.11
C GLY A 80 -11.66 -4.99 1.21
N TRP A 81 -11.27 -3.82 1.73
CA TRP A 81 -10.60 -2.79 0.90
C TRP A 81 -9.31 -3.29 0.26
N HIS A 82 -8.41 -3.91 1.02
CA HIS A 82 -7.15 -4.46 0.51
C HIS A 82 -7.38 -5.57 -0.52
N ALA A 83 -8.35 -6.45 -0.28
CA ALA A 83 -8.71 -7.50 -1.24
C ALA A 83 -9.26 -6.91 -2.55
N ALA A 84 -10.09 -5.88 -2.47
CA ALA A 84 -10.60 -5.17 -3.64
C ALA A 84 -9.49 -4.48 -4.43
N ILE A 85 -8.55 -3.81 -3.74
CA ILE A 85 -7.37 -3.21 -4.38
C ILE A 85 -6.54 -4.30 -5.05
N LYS A 86 -6.18 -5.39 -4.35
CA LYS A 86 -5.36 -6.46 -4.91
C LYS A 86 -5.98 -7.07 -6.17
N SER A 87 -7.29 -7.30 -6.16
CA SER A 87 -8.02 -7.78 -7.36
C SER A 87 -7.86 -6.81 -8.53
N ILE A 88 -8.01 -5.50 -8.31
CA ILE A 88 -7.85 -4.49 -9.36
C ILE A 88 -6.41 -4.49 -9.89
N LEU A 89 -5.41 -4.58 -9.00
CA LEU A 89 -4.00 -4.57 -9.40
C LEU A 89 -3.64 -5.81 -10.24
N ASP A 90 -4.16 -6.98 -9.85
CA ASP A 90 -3.94 -8.25 -10.56
C ASP A 90 -4.47 -8.24 -11.99
N GLU A 91 -5.61 -7.56 -12.23
CA GLU A 91 -6.18 -7.42 -13.57
C GLU A 91 -5.25 -6.67 -14.55
N HIS A 92 -4.34 -5.85 -14.02
CA HIS A 92 -3.44 -4.99 -14.80
C HIS A 92 -1.96 -5.38 -14.66
N GLY A 93 -1.63 -6.45 -13.91
CA GLY A 93 -0.24 -6.84 -13.65
C GLY A 93 0.56 -5.82 -12.81
N ILE A 94 -0.13 -4.99 -12.03
CA ILE A 94 0.48 -3.96 -11.18
C ILE A 94 0.93 -4.60 -9.87
N LEU A 95 2.18 -4.39 -9.45
CA LEU A 95 2.69 -4.97 -8.21
C LEU A 95 2.06 -4.33 -6.98
N PHE A 96 1.67 -5.14 -6.00
CA PHE A 96 1.23 -4.66 -4.70
C PHE A 96 2.37 -4.66 -3.68
N ILE A 97 2.76 -3.48 -3.22
CA ILE A 97 3.74 -3.26 -2.14
C ILE A 97 3.00 -3.00 -0.83
N ASP A 98 3.18 -3.92 0.10
CA ASP A 98 2.65 -3.85 1.44
C ASP A 98 3.68 -3.20 2.40
N ASP A 99 3.36 -2.01 2.92
CA ASP A 99 4.21 -1.28 3.86
C ASP A 99 3.91 -1.69 5.30
N GLU A 100 4.70 -2.65 5.79
CA GLU A 100 4.64 -3.21 7.13
C GLU A 100 5.69 -2.62 8.07
N VAL A 101 6.21 -1.44 7.77
CA VAL A 101 7.18 -0.77 8.63
C VAL A 101 6.58 -0.47 10.01
N GLN A 102 5.28 -0.16 10.09
CA GLN A 102 4.60 0.13 11.37
C GLN A 102 3.79 -1.04 11.93
N SER A 103 3.00 -1.66 11.07
CA SER A 103 2.01 -2.67 11.44
C SER A 103 2.56 -4.10 11.44
N GLY A 104 3.77 -4.31 10.91
CA GLY A 104 4.42 -5.60 10.88
C GLY A 104 5.10 -5.98 12.20
N ILE A 105 5.75 -7.13 12.16
CA ILE A 105 6.50 -7.75 13.26
C ILE A 105 5.64 -7.84 14.53
N GLY A 106 4.45 -8.45 14.41
CA GLY A 106 3.61 -8.78 15.55
C GLY A 106 2.69 -7.67 16.07
N ARG A 107 2.77 -6.44 15.52
CA ARG A 107 2.05 -5.27 16.07
C ARG A 107 0.53 -5.47 16.16
N THR A 108 -0.06 -6.19 15.21
CA THR A 108 -1.51 -6.43 15.10
C THR A 108 -1.93 -7.84 15.52
N GLY A 109 -1.01 -8.65 16.09
CA GLY A 109 -1.25 -10.04 16.46
C GLY A 109 -0.88 -11.08 15.39
N HIS A 110 -0.59 -10.64 14.17
CA HIS A 110 0.03 -11.45 13.11
C HIS A 110 1.46 -10.96 12.84
N TRP A 111 2.28 -11.75 12.15
CA TRP A 111 3.63 -11.32 11.76
C TRP A 111 3.55 -10.10 10.84
N PHE A 112 2.66 -10.15 9.85
CA PHE A 112 2.31 -9.03 8.99
C PHE A 112 0.81 -8.76 9.14
N ALA A 113 0.44 -7.50 9.31
CA ALA A 113 -0.96 -7.08 9.37
C ALA A 113 -1.74 -7.36 8.08
N ILE A 114 -1.09 -7.48 6.92
CA ILE A 114 -1.76 -7.87 5.67
C ILE A 114 -2.43 -9.24 5.75
N GLU A 115 -1.95 -10.13 6.65
CA GLU A 115 -2.53 -11.45 6.90
C GLU A 115 -4.01 -11.37 7.32
N HIS A 116 -4.43 -10.29 8.00
CA HIS A 116 -5.82 -10.05 8.38
C HIS A 116 -6.76 -9.92 7.18
N HIS A 117 -6.22 -9.67 5.99
CA HIS A 117 -6.98 -9.42 4.77
C HIS A 117 -7.05 -10.63 3.84
N GLY A 118 -6.37 -11.73 4.16
CA GLY A 118 -6.43 -12.98 3.38
C GLY A 118 -5.87 -12.86 1.97
N ILE A 119 -4.97 -11.90 1.73
CA ILE A 119 -4.30 -11.69 0.44
C ILE A 119 -2.79 -11.82 0.59
N VAL A 120 -2.11 -12.06 -0.53
CA VAL A 120 -0.65 -12.13 -0.60
C VAL A 120 -0.15 -10.98 -1.45
N PRO A 121 0.60 -10.01 -0.90
CA PRO A 121 1.22 -8.94 -1.68
C PRO A 121 2.42 -9.45 -2.49
N ASP A 122 2.86 -8.66 -3.47
CA ASP A 122 4.04 -8.98 -4.29
C ASP A 122 5.35 -8.66 -3.57
N ILE A 123 5.34 -7.57 -2.79
CA ILE A 123 6.47 -7.05 -2.05
C ILE A 123 5.98 -6.63 -0.66
N VAL A 124 6.75 -6.91 0.38
CA VAL A 124 6.55 -6.44 1.75
C VAL A 124 7.77 -5.62 2.16
N THR A 125 7.56 -4.40 2.66
CA THR A 125 8.64 -3.62 3.29
C THR A 125 8.49 -3.61 4.79
N THR A 126 9.57 -3.83 5.54
CA THR A 126 9.53 -3.79 7.01
C THR A 126 10.81 -3.22 7.60
N ALA A 127 10.70 -2.66 8.81
CA ALA A 127 11.81 -2.07 9.58
C ALA A 127 11.34 -1.94 11.04
N LYS A 128 11.63 -0.82 11.72
CA LYS A 128 11.19 -0.51 13.10
C LYS A 128 11.35 -1.70 14.07
N ALA A 129 10.26 -2.42 14.35
CA ALA A 129 10.24 -3.55 15.27
C ALA A 129 11.14 -4.70 14.80
N LEU A 130 11.43 -4.82 13.50
CA LEU A 130 12.43 -5.75 12.95
C LEU A 130 13.79 -5.59 13.65
N GLY A 131 14.22 -4.34 13.85
CA GLY A 131 15.50 -4.04 14.49
C GLY A 131 15.43 -3.92 16.01
N SER A 132 14.23 -3.76 16.57
CA SER A 132 14.00 -3.53 18.00
C SER A 132 15.00 -2.54 18.65
N GLY A 133 15.32 -1.45 17.93
CA GLY A 133 16.30 -0.44 18.35
C GLY A 133 17.58 -0.39 17.52
N LEU A 134 17.83 -1.41 16.69
CA LEU A 134 18.91 -1.41 15.70
C LEU A 134 18.45 -0.86 14.35
N PRO A 135 19.30 -0.15 13.60
CA PRO A 135 18.98 0.35 12.27
C PRO A 135 19.01 -0.79 11.25
N ILE A 136 17.83 -1.34 10.95
CA ILE A 136 17.64 -2.37 9.92
C ILE A 136 16.30 -2.16 9.22
N GLY A 137 16.30 -2.40 7.91
CA GLY A 137 15.12 -2.51 7.09
C GLY A 137 15.27 -3.70 6.15
N ALA A 138 14.15 -4.22 5.68
CA ALA A 138 14.09 -5.34 4.76
C ALA A 138 13.01 -5.08 3.70
N ILE A 139 13.29 -5.58 2.49
CA ILE A 139 12.33 -5.71 1.41
C ILE A 139 12.26 -7.20 1.11
N ILE A 140 11.06 -7.75 1.17
CA ILE A 140 10.76 -9.16 0.92
C ILE A 140 9.89 -9.18 -0.33
N PHE A 141 10.20 -10.00 -1.31
CA PHE A 141 9.45 -10.05 -2.57
C PHE A 141 9.27 -11.50 -3.03
N ARG A 142 8.26 -11.74 -3.87
CA ARG A 142 8.01 -13.07 -4.46
C ARG A 142 9.22 -13.50 -5.30
N GLY A 143 9.64 -14.76 -5.19
CA GLY A 143 10.86 -15.25 -5.84
C GLY A 143 10.85 -15.17 -7.38
N ASP A 144 9.69 -15.09 -8.01
CA ASP A 144 9.56 -14.89 -9.46
C ASP A 144 9.84 -13.45 -9.92
N LEU A 145 9.95 -12.51 -8.98
CA LEU A 145 10.45 -11.15 -9.23
C LEU A 145 11.98 -11.06 -9.17
N ASP A 146 12.67 -12.14 -8.76
CA ASP A 146 14.13 -12.19 -8.74
C ASP A 146 14.72 -12.43 -10.14
N TYR A 147 16.01 -12.16 -10.29
CA TYR A 147 16.74 -12.51 -11.49
C TYR A 147 16.79 -14.03 -11.68
N THR A 148 16.44 -14.47 -12.88
CA THR A 148 16.40 -15.89 -13.27
C THR A 148 17.78 -16.56 -13.34
N LYS A 149 18.87 -15.77 -13.30
CA LYS A 149 20.24 -16.26 -13.40
C LYS A 149 20.94 -16.14 -12.05
N SER A 150 21.36 -17.28 -11.51
CA SER A 150 22.21 -17.32 -10.30
C SER A 150 23.45 -16.44 -10.47
N GLY A 151 23.74 -15.61 -9.47
CA GLY A 151 24.84 -14.63 -9.48
C GLY A 151 24.56 -13.33 -10.25
N ALA A 152 23.35 -13.12 -10.79
CA ALA A 152 22.95 -11.85 -11.39
C ALA A 152 22.56 -10.77 -10.36
N HIS A 153 22.43 -11.14 -9.09
CA HIS A 153 22.30 -10.25 -7.95
C HIS A 153 23.39 -10.55 -6.92
N SER A 154 23.92 -9.52 -6.28
CA SER A 154 24.89 -9.62 -5.18
C SER A 154 24.24 -9.07 -3.92
N ASN A 155 23.62 -9.94 -3.15
CA ASN A 155 23.49 -9.80 -1.71
C ASN A 155 24.22 -10.96 -1.06
#